data_AF-A0A2C1CUC2-F1
#
_entry.id   AF-A0A2C1CUC2-F1
#
_cell.length_a   1.000
_cell.length_b   1.000
_cell.length_c   1.000
_cell.angle_alpha   90.00
_cell.angle_beta   90.00
_cell.angle_gamma   90.00
#
_symmetry.space_group_name_H-M   'P 1'
#
loop_
_entity.id
_entity.type
_entity.pdbx_description
1 polymer ?
#
loop_
_entity_poly.entity_id
_entity_poly.type
_entity_poly.pdbx_seq_one_letter_code
_entity_poly.pdbx_strand_id
1 'polypeptide(L)'
;MILNKKLMLPSTFLLLTCHIGIFYFWIFDWKKIATPYGLAIWIVSTVCGFLLYYHFKHQKSNKIVLIGSSLLLIVSSSFMIFLGIITGIIFVTVSSMP
;
A
#
# COMPACT_ATOMS: atom_id res chain seq x y z
N MET A 1 0.55 13.25 25.26
CA MET A 1 0.96 12.69 23.95
C MET A 1 0.21 13.42 22.83
N ILE A 2 0.70 14.60 22.44
CA ILE A 2 0.07 15.56 21.50
C ILE A 2 0.46 15.32 20.02
N LEU A 3 1.31 14.32 19.76
CA LEU A 3 1.85 13.98 18.44
C LEU A 3 0.81 13.41 17.44
N ASN A 4 -0.42 13.15 17.89
CA ASN A 4 -1.26 12.11 17.30
C ASN A 4 -2.11 12.53 16.09
N LYS A 5 -2.55 13.79 15.98
CA LYS A 5 -3.38 14.24 14.82
C LYS A 5 -2.55 14.76 13.64
N LYS A 6 -1.45 15.47 13.91
CA LYS A 6 -0.69 16.20 12.88
C LYS A 6 0.17 15.28 12.00
N LEU A 7 0.57 14.11 12.51
CA LEU A 7 1.38 13.12 11.79
C LEU A 7 0.54 12.07 11.03
N MET A 8 -0.73 11.92 11.39
CA MET A 8 -1.64 10.89 10.85
C MET A 8 -1.98 11.11 9.38
N LEU A 9 -2.28 12.37 9.03
CA LEU A 9 -2.56 12.80 7.67
C LEU A 9 -1.33 12.65 6.75
N PRO A 10 -0.15 13.21 7.07
CA PRO A 10 1.02 13.12 6.20
C PRO A 10 1.52 11.69 6.02
N SER A 11 1.45 10.83 7.06
CA SER A 11 1.82 9.42 6.91
C SER A 11 0.88 8.65 5.98
N THR A 12 -0.42 8.89 6.07
CA THR A 12 -1.41 8.30 5.15
C THR A 12 -1.19 8.78 3.72
N PHE A 13 -0.96 10.08 3.53
CA PHE A 13 -0.69 10.65 2.21
C PHE A 13 0.60 10.10 1.59
N LEU A 14 1.68 10.01 2.37
CA LEU A 14 2.96 9.48 1.92
C LEU A 14 2.81 8.03 1.46
N LEU A 15 2.11 7.20 2.25
CA LEU A 15 1.86 5.80 1.90
C LEU A 15 0.97 5.67 0.65
N LEU A 16 -0.03 6.55 0.51
CA LEU A 16 -0.87 6.62 -0.68
C LEU A 16 -0.05 6.98 -1.93
N THR A 17 0.87 7.94 -1.82
CA THR A 17 1.81 8.29 -2.90
C THR A 17 2.69 7.10 -3.27
N CYS A 18 3.16 6.33 -2.30
CA CYS A 18 3.89 5.08 -2.56
C CYS A 18 3.04 4.07 -3.32
N HIS A 19 1.79 3.84 -2.92
CA HIS A 19 0.88 2.93 -3.62
C HIS A 19 0.58 3.39 -5.06
N ILE A 20 0.37 4.68 -5.28
CA ILE A 20 0.21 5.25 -6.63
C ILE A 20 1.48 5.03 -7.46
N GLY A 21 2.66 5.23 -6.88
CA GLY A 21 3.93 4.97 -7.55
C GLY A 21 4.09 3.51 -7.96
N ILE A 22 3.80 2.57 -7.05
CA ILE A 22 3.84 1.13 -7.36
C ILE A 22 2.84 0.79 -8.47
N PHE A 23 1.61 1.33 -8.39
CA PHE A 23 0.59 1.12 -9.41
C PHE A 23 1.02 1.68 -10.78
N TYR A 24 1.64 2.86 -10.80
CA TYR A 24 2.22 3.43 -12.01
C TYR A 24 3.27 2.52 -12.62
N PHE A 25 4.26 2.08 -11.83
CA PHE A 25 5.28 1.14 -12.31
C PHE A 25 4.67 -0.20 -12.74
N TRP A 26 3.59 -0.64 -12.11
CA TRP A 26 2.90 -1.86 -12.50
C TRP A 26 2.24 -1.74 -13.88
N ILE A 27 1.67 -0.59 -14.25
CA ILE A 27 1.07 -0.37 -15.58
C ILE A 27 2.15 -0.18 -16.65
N PHE A 28 3.11 0.73 -16.41
CA PHE A 28 4.03 1.18 -17.45
C PHE A 28 5.28 0.30 -17.57
N ASP A 29 5.74 -0.31 -16.48
CA ASP A 29 7.05 -0.94 -16.41
C ASP A 29 7.07 -2.13 -15.43
N TRP A 30 6.09 -3.03 -15.58
CA TRP A 30 5.81 -4.11 -14.63
C TRP A 30 7.03 -5.00 -14.34
N LYS A 31 7.97 -5.13 -15.29
CA LYS A 31 9.22 -5.87 -15.10
C LYS A 31 10.11 -5.26 -14.02
N LYS A 32 10.11 -3.93 -13.84
CA LYS A 32 10.87 -3.25 -12.78
C LYS A 32 10.29 -3.56 -11.40
N ILE A 33 8.96 -3.58 -11.26
CA ILE A 33 8.31 -3.90 -9.98
C ILE A 33 8.39 -5.39 -9.66
N ALA A 34 8.43 -6.26 -10.67
CA ALA A 34 8.59 -7.70 -10.53
C ALA A 34 10.03 -8.15 -10.17
N THR A 35 10.98 -7.22 -10.01
CA THR A 35 12.30 -7.53 -9.47
C THR A 35 12.25 -7.82 -7.97
N PRO A 36 13.24 -8.53 -7.39
CA PRO A 36 13.29 -8.77 -5.95
C PRO A 36 13.21 -7.48 -5.12
N TYR A 37 13.88 -6.42 -5.60
CA TYR A 37 13.84 -5.10 -4.97
C TYR A 37 12.47 -4.42 -5.08
N GLY A 38 11.83 -4.48 -6.25
CA GLY A 38 10.48 -3.93 -6.47
C GLY A 38 9.42 -4.64 -5.61
N LEU A 39 9.49 -5.97 -5.54
CA LEU A 39 8.63 -6.79 -4.68
C LEU A 39 8.87 -6.50 -3.20
N ALA A 40 10.12 -6.32 -2.77
CA ALA A 40 10.42 -5.95 -1.39
C ALA A 40 9.80 -4.60 -1.01
N ILE A 41 9.95 -3.57 -1.87
CA ILE A 41 9.34 -2.24 -1.65
C ILE A 41 7.82 -2.37 -1.56
N TRP A 42 7.21 -3.19 -2.42
CA TRP A 42 5.77 -3.41 -2.42
C TRP A 42 5.28 -4.10 -1.14
N ILE A 43 5.93 -5.17 -0.71
CA ILE A 43 5.60 -5.88 0.53
C ILE A 43 5.75 -4.94 1.73
N VAL A 44 6.86 -4.20 1.82
CA VAL A 44 7.10 -3.23 2.90
C VAL A 44 6.03 -2.15 2.92
N SER A 45 5.63 -1.60 1.77
CA SER A 45 4.55 -0.61 1.68
C SER A 45 3.23 -1.17 2.20
N THR A 46 2.91 -2.42 1.85
CA THR A 46 1.67 -3.08 2.25
C THR A 46 1.63 -3.36 3.75
N VAL A 47 2.74 -3.87 4.32
CA VAL A 47 2.90 -4.10 5.76
C VAL A 47 2.82 -2.79 6.54
N CYS A 48 3.44 -1.73 6.03
CA CYS A 48 3.41 -0.40 6.64
C CYS A 48 1.98 0.19 6.65
N GLY A 49 1.18 -0.04 5.60
CA GLY A 49 -0.24 0.30 5.57
C GLY A 49 -1.05 -0.39 6.67
N PHE A 50 -0.77 -1.67 6.93
CA PHE A 50 -1.43 -2.44 7.98
C PHE A 50 -1.04 -1.98 9.40
N LEU A 51 0.25 -1.66 9.60
CA LEU A 51 0.77 -1.07 10.84
C LEU A 51 0.12 0.29 11.14
N LEU A 52 0.03 1.16 10.14
CA LEU A 52 -0.66 2.45 10.28
C LEU A 52 -2.14 2.27 10.63
N TYR A 53 -2.82 1.31 9.98
CA TYR A 53 -4.21 0.99 10.31
C TYR A 53 -4.37 0.55 11.77
N TYR A 54 -3.52 -0.36 12.26
CA TYR A 54 -3.57 -0.81 13.66
C TYR A 54 -3.33 0.36 14.64
N HIS A 55 -2.34 1.20 14.34
CA HIS A 55 -2.04 2.38 15.14
C HIS A 55 -3.21 3.38 15.16
N PHE A 56 -3.88 3.59 14.02
CA PHE A 56 -5.06 4.46 13.93
C PHE A 56 -6.26 3.88 14.68
N LYS A 57 -6.50 2.57 14.61
CA LYS A 57 -7.58 1.90 15.34
C LYS A 57 -7.49 2.11 16.85
N HIS A 58 -6.27 2.20 17.41
CA HIS A 58 -6.05 2.46 18.83
C HIS A 58 -6.09 3.94 19.24
N GLN A 59 -6.15 4.88 18.29
CA GLN A 59 -6.20 6.31 18.61
C GLN A 59 -7.64 6.83 18.76
N LYS A 60 -7.92 7.46 19.91
CA LYS A 60 -9.19 8.12 20.23
C LYS A 60 -9.32 9.52 19.59
N SER A 61 -8.89 9.67 18.34
CA SER A 61 -8.89 10.95 17.58
C SER A 61 -10.22 11.17 16.84
N ASN A 62 -10.44 12.38 16.29
CA ASN A 62 -11.68 12.80 15.60
C ASN A 62 -12.23 11.68 14.71
N LYS A 63 -13.37 11.09 15.11
CA LYS A 63 -13.93 9.88 14.50
C LYS A 63 -14.04 9.99 12.97
N ILE A 64 -14.46 11.13 12.43
CA ILE A 64 -14.72 11.31 11.00
C ILE A 64 -13.43 11.21 10.16
N VAL A 65 -12.39 11.97 10.51
CA VAL A 65 -11.11 11.97 9.77
C VAL A 65 -10.39 10.63 9.95
N LEU A 66 -10.47 10.04 11.15
CA LEU A 66 -9.91 8.72 11.44
C LEU A 66 -10.55 7.61 10.60
N ILE A 67 -11.89 7.61 10.52
CA ILE A 67 -12.65 6.65 9.70
C ILE A 67 -12.28 6.81 8.23
N GLY A 68 -12.25 8.03 7.70
CA GLY A 68 -11.87 8.30 6.31
C GLY A 68 -10.47 7.81 5.96
N SER A 69 -9.45 8.19 6.75
CA SER A 69 -8.06 7.77 6.52
C SER A 69 -7.87 6.26 6.69
N SER A 70 -8.51 5.65 7.69
CA SER A 70 -8.42 4.21 7.91
C SER A 70 -9.08 3.40 6.79
N LEU A 71 -10.22 3.85 6.27
CA LEU A 71 -10.92 3.21 5.17
C LEU A 71 -10.14 3.35 3.86
N LEU A 72 -9.56 4.53 3.59
CA LEU A 72 -8.63 4.75 2.48
C LEU A 72 -7.43 3.80 2.54
N LEU A 73 -6.81 3.65 3.72
CA LEU A 73 -5.69 2.74 3.90
C LEU A 73 -6.09 1.27 3.67
N ILE A 74 -7.25 0.84 4.19
CA ILE A 74 -7.75 -0.53 3.96
C ILE A 74 -7.98 -0.77 2.48
N VAL A 75 -8.73 0.12 1.81
CA VAL A 75 -9.07 -0.03 0.39
C VAL A 75 -7.79 -0.05 -0.46
N SER A 76 -6.88 0.89 -0.20
CA SER A 76 -5.62 0.99 -0.94
C SER A 76 -4.74 -0.23 -0.70
N SER A 77 -4.59 -0.70 0.55
CA SER A 77 -3.78 -1.89 0.85
C SER A 77 -4.38 -3.17 0.28
N SER A 78 -5.70 -3.33 0.32
CA SER A 78 -6.40 -4.46 -0.31
C SER A 78 -6.21 -4.47 -1.82
N PHE A 79 -6.27 -3.29 -2.45
CA PHE A 79 -5.97 -3.15 -3.88
C PHE A 79 -4.53 -3.55 -4.21
N MET A 80 -3.57 -3.18 -3.36
CA MET A 80 -2.17 -3.59 -3.51
C MET A 80 -2.00 -5.12 -3.41
N ILE A 81 -2.71 -5.78 -2.50
CA ILE A 81 -2.68 -7.25 -2.40
C ILE A 81 -3.27 -7.87 -3.68
N PHE A 82 -4.39 -7.34 -4.16
CA PHE A 82 -5.02 -7.80 -5.40
C PHE A 82 -4.08 -7.68 -6.60
N LEU A 83 -3.42 -6.52 -6.79
CA LEU A 83 -2.42 -6.37 -7.84
C LEU A 83 -1.28 -7.39 -7.70
N GLY A 84 -0.87 -7.72 -6.47
CA GLY A 84 0.17 -8.71 -6.21
C GLY A 84 -0.21 -10.09 -6.73
N ILE A 85 -1.46 -10.51 -6.51
CA ILE A 85 -2.00 -11.77 -7.03
C ILE A 85 -1.98 -11.77 -8.56
N ILE A 86 -2.48 -10.70 -9.20
CA ILE A 86 -2.47 -10.58 -10.66
C ILE A 86 -1.04 -10.63 -11.21
N THR A 87 -0.09 -9.95 -10.54
CA THR A 87 1.34 -10.00 -10.92
C THR A 87 1.90 -11.40 -10.85
N GLY A 88 1.57 -12.16 -9.80
CA GLY A 88 1.98 -13.55 -9.67
C GLY A 88 1.45 -14.42 -10.82
N ILE A 89 0.18 -14.25 -11.20
CA ILE A 89 -0.43 -14.95 -12.34
C ILE A 89 0.29 -14.59 -13.64
N ILE A 90 0.52 -13.29 -13.90
CA ILE A 90 1.23 -12.83 -15.09
C ILE A 90 2.64 -13.42 -15.12
N PHE A 91 3.37 -13.37 -14.00
CA PHE A 91 4.73 -13.89 -13.91
C PHE A 91 4.80 -15.38 -14.28
N VAL A 92 3.92 -16.20 -13.69
CA VAL A 92 3.82 -17.63 -14.01
C VAL A 92 3.50 -17.83 -15.50
N THR A 93 2.51 -17.10 -16.01
CA THR A 93 2.07 -17.21 -17.41
C THR A 93 3.18 -16.86 -18.39
N VAL A 94 3.88 -15.74 -18.17
CA VAL A 94 5.00 -15.30 -19.02
C VAL A 94 6.19 -16.24 -18.89
N SER A 95 6.50 -16.74 -17.69
CA SER A 95 7.59 -17.71 -17.48
C SER A 95 7.33 -19.07 -18.12
N SER A 96 6.06 -19.40 -18.40
CA SER A 96 5.65 -20.64 -19.06
C SER A 96 5.58 -20.54 -20.59
N MET A 97 5.75 -19.34 -21.16
CA MET A 97 5.90 -19.16 -22.60
C MET A 97 7.37 -19.44 -22.99
N PRO A 98 7.64 -20.43 -23.87
CA PRO A 98 8.99 -20.74 -24.35
C PRO A 98 9.55 -19.66 -25.29
#